data_AF-A0A1L8SV57-F1
#
_entry.id   AF-A0A1L8SV57-F1
#
_cell.length_a   1.000
_cell.length_b   1.000
_cell.length_c   1.000
_cell.angle_alpha   90.00
_cell.angle_beta   90.00
_cell.angle_gamma   90.00
#
_symmetry.space_group_name_H-M   'P 1'
#
loop_
_entity.id
_entity.type
_entity.pdbx_description
1 polymer ?
#
loop_
_entity_poly.entity_id
_entity_poly.type
_entity_poly.pdbx_seq_one_letter_code
_entity_poly.pdbx_strand_id
1 'polypeptide(L)'
;MSQNLLRPEVLITIVVACLITFFVTRWGMKRKKHATIAEKSEPIKAPEPTTDVLTVFEQSLAILQSYKQHLNQYGYPYFKETTPFVLQQLQAEADSLVTEQARENQKAQTLLLDNIAQLQRFMEQEVTDSKKLELEVSNHVNKIIITWRKLIKEFSNQ
;
A
#
# COMPACT_ATOMS: atom_id res chain seq x y z
N MET A 1 -34.88 42.16 -27.21
CA MET A 1 -33.83 43.10 -26.76
C MET A 1 -32.63 42.24 -26.35
N SER A 2 -31.90 41.74 -27.34
CA SER A 2 -30.94 40.64 -27.20
C SER A 2 -29.57 41.08 -27.72
N GLN A 3 -28.98 42.11 -27.10
CA GLN A 3 -27.72 42.71 -27.57
C GLN A 3 -26.64 42.84 -26.49
N ASN A 4 -26.82 42.22 -25.32
CA ASN A 4 -25.81 42.22 -24.25
C ASN A 4 -25.09 40.87 -24.04
N LEU A 5 -25.49 39.81 -24.74
CA LEU A 5 -24.96 38.44 -24.56
C LEU A 5 -23.76 38.08 -25.47
N LEU A 6 -23.39 38.95 -26.42
CA LEU A 6 -22.38 38.68 -27.45
C LEU A 6 -21.19 39.66 -27.39
N ARG A 7 -20.92 40.30 -26.25
CA ARG A 7 -19.68 41.05 -26.07
C ARG A 7 -18.54 40.06 -25.75
N PRO A 8 -17.42 40.08 -26.51
CA PRO A 8 -16.31 39.14 -26.31
C PRO A 8 -15.75 39.17 -24.88
N GLU A 9 -15.80 40.32 -24.22
CA GLU A 9 -15.41 40.48 -22.81
C GLU A 9 -16.24 39.62 -21.85
N VAL A 10 -17.56 39.53 -22.07
CA VAL A 10 -18.47 38.75 -21.22
C VAL A 10 -18.23 37.25 -21.43
N LEU A 11 -17.99 36.83 -22.68
CA LEU A 11 -17.62 35.44 -23.01
C LEU A 11 -16.30 35.03 -22.34
N ILE A 12 -15.29 35.89 -22.33
CA ILE A 12 -14.00 35.62 -21.68
C ILE A 12 -14.17 35.45 -20.17
N THR A 13 -14.93 36.33 -19.50
CA THR A 13 -15.19 36.20 -18.06
C THR A 13 -15.93 34.90 -17.70
N ILE A 14 -16.87 34.45 -18.54
CA ILE A 14 -17.58 33.18 -18.33
C ILE A 14 -16.62 32.00 -18.47
N VAL A 15 -15.75 32.01 -19.50
CA VAL A 15 -14.74 30.95 -19.71
C VAL A 15 -13.76 30.88 -18.54
N VAL A 16 -13.28 32.03 -18.06
CA VAL A 16 -12.35 32.08 -16.91
C VAL A 16 -13.03 31.58 -15.63
N ALA A 17 -14.29 31.95 -15.38
CA ALA A 17 -15.04 31.44 -14.23
C ALA A 17 -15.24 29.91 -14.31
N CYS A 18 -15.53 29.38 -15.49
CA CYS A 18 -15.61 27.93 -15.73
C CYS A 18 -14.27 27.21 -15.50
N LEU A 19 -13.15 27.82 -15.89
CA LEU A 19 -11.82 27.25 -15.64
C LEU A 19 -11.49 27.25 -14.14
N ILE A 20 -11.73 28.36 -13.43
CA ILE A 20 -11.47 28.45 -11.99
C ILE A 20 -12.29 27.42 -11.23
N THR A 21 -13.60 27.34 -11.52
CA THR A 21 -14.47 26.32 -10.91
C THR A 21 -14.00 24.91 -11.25
N PHE A 22 -13.61 24.62 -12.48
CA PHE A 22 -13.04 23.32 -12.86
C PHE A 22 -11.78 22.98 -12.06
N PHE A 23 -10.83 23.92 -11.92
CA PHE A 23 -9.61 23.71 -11.14
C PHE A 23 -9.89 23.52 -9.65
N VAL A 24 -10.77 24.32 -9.05
CA VAL A 24 -11.16 24.19 -7.63
C VAL A 24 -11.85 22.85 -7.37
N THR A 25 -12.79 22.46 -8.23
CA THR A 25 -13.52 21.19 -8.10
C THR A 25 -12.58 19.99 -8.29
N ARG A 26 -11.69 20.06 -9.30
CA ARG A 26 -10.66 19.05 -9.58
C ARG A 26 -9.68 18.91 -8.42
N TRP A 27 -9.31 20.01 -7.76
CA TRP A 27 -8.38 19.99 -6.63
C TRP A 27 -9.02 19.43 -5.36
N GLY A 28 -10.28 19.82 -5.08
CA GLY A 28 -11.06 19.27 -3.97
C GLY A 28 -11.30 17.76 -4.09
N MET A 29 -11.54 17.26 -5.30
CA MET A 29 -11.69 15.82 -5.56
C MET A 29 -10.41 15.02 -5.31
N LYS A 30 -9.23 15.58 -5.57
CA LYS A 30 -7.96 14.91 -5.27
C LYS A 30 -7.77 14.76 -3.76
N ARG A 31 -8.05 15.80 -2.96
CA ARG A 31 -7.89 15.73 -1.49
C ARG A 31 -8.80 14.71 -0.82
N LYS A 32 -10.05 14.57 -1.29
CA LYS A 32 -10.97 13.56 -0.75
C LYS A 32 -10.46 12.12 -0.97
N LYS A 33 -9.81 11.84 -2.10
CA LYS A 33 -9.19 10.53 -2.35
C LYS A 33 -8.05 10.22 -1.37
N HIS A 34 -7.24 11.22 -1.00
CA HIS A 34 -6.16 11.06 -0.01
C HIS A 34 -6.72 10.80 1.39
N ALA A 35 -7.76 11.51 1.82
CA ALA A 35 -8.38 11.27 3.13
C ALA A 35 -8.96 9.85 3.26
N THR A 36 -9.59 9.33 2.20
CA THR A 36 -10.13 7.95 2.20
C THR A 36 -9.04 6.87 2.13
N ILE A 37 -7.83 7.19 1.67
CA ILE A 37 -6.71 6.24 1.61
C ILE A 37 -6.18 5.94 3.02
N ALA A 38 -6.04 6.97 3.87
CA ALA A 38 -5.63 6.80 5.27
C ALA A 38 -6.70 6.12 6.13
N GLU A 39 -7.99 6.29 5.80
CA GLU A 39 -9.11 5.66 6.53
C GLU A 39 -9.30 4.17 6.19
N LYS A 40 -8.64 3.68 5.13
CA LYS A 40 -8.76 2.29 4.65
C LYS A 40 -7.74 1.32 5.26
N SER A 41 -6.86 1.79 6.15
CA SER A 41 -6.01 0.90 6.93
C SER A 41 -6.88 0.20 7.97
N GLU A 42 -7.14 -1.09 7.76
CA GLU A 42 -7.82 -1.94 8.73
C GLU A 42 -7.13 -1.84 10.10
N PRO A 43 -7.89 -1.87 11.22
CA PRO A 43 -7.30 -1.80 12.55
C PRO A 43 -6.31 -2.96 12.73
N ILE A 44 -5.13 -2.65 13.27
CA ILE A 44 -4.08 -3.64 13.56
C ILE A 44 -4.69 -4.69 14.47
N LYS A 45 -4.90 -5.89 13.95
CA LYS A 45 -5.37 -7.03 14.73
C LYS A 45 -4.12 -7.76 15.20
N ALA A 46 -3.78 -7.61 16.48
CA ALA A 46 -2.70 -8.37 17.09
C ALA A 46 -3.06 -9.87 17.00
N PRO A 47 -2.32 -10.68 16.23
CA PRO A 47 -2.61 -12.10 16.10
C PRO A 47 -2.28 -12.82 17.41
N GLU A 48 -3.03 -13.87 17.72
CA GLU A 48 -2.72 -14.72 18.87
C GLU A 48 -1.47 -15.55 18.58
N PRO A 49 -0.63 -15.84 19.60
CA PRO A 49 0.54 -16.70 19.42
C PRO A 49 0.16 -18.06 18.83
N THR A 50 0.83 -18.46 17.74
CA THR A 50 0.48 -19.67 16.98
C THR A 50 1.72 -20.45 16.55
N THR A 51 1.56 -21.77 16.44
CA THR A 51 2.53 -22.65 15.79
C THR A 51 2.18 -22.93 14.33
N ASP A 52 1.03 -22.46 13.85
CA ASP A 52 0.55 -22.67 12.50
C ASP A 52 1.21 -21.68 11.51
N VAL A 53 2.34 -22.12 10.97
CA VAL A 53 3.13 -21.39 9.97
C VAL A 53 2.34 -21.11 8.71
N LEU A 54 1.45 -22.02 8.30
CA LEU A 54 0.70 -21.88 7.06
C LEU A 54 -0.28 -20.70 7.18
N THR A 55 -1.02 -20.64 8.27
CA THR A 55 -1.97 -19.56 8.55
C THR A 55 -1.26 -18.19 8.59
N VAL A 56 -0.09 -18.10 9.24
CA VAL A 56 0.69 -16.85 9.28
C VAL A 56 1.15 -16.41 7.89
N PHE A 57 1.62 -17.36 7.05
CA PHE A 57 2.01 -17.03 5.67
C PHE A 57 0.81 -16.60 4.82
N GLU A 58 -0.35 -17.25 4.96
CA GLU A 58 -1.56 -16.89 4.22
C GLU A 58 -2.06 -15.49 4.59
N GLN A 59 -2.07 -15.15 5.88
CA GLN A 59 -2.44 -13.82 6.37
C GLN A 59 -1.46 -12.76 5.89
N SER A 60 -0.15 -12.99 6.07
CA SER A 60 0.91 -12.09 5.59
C SER A 60 0.84 -11.90 4.06
N LEU A 61 0.50 -12.94 3.32
CA LEU A 61 0.32 -12.90 1.87
C LEU A 61 -0.91 -12.07 1.46
N ALA A 62 -2.03 -12.20 2.17
CA ALA A 62 -3.22 -11.39 1.93
C ALA A 62 -2.92 -9.89 2.12
N ILE A 63 -2.20 -9.54 3.19
CA ILE A 63 -1.73 -8.18 3.45
C ILE A 63 -0.89 -7.65 2.27
N LEU A 64 0.12 -8.41 1.83
CA LEU A 64 0.98 -8.00 0.71
C LEU A 64 0.22 -7.87 -0.62
N GLN A 65 -0.76 -8.73 -0.88
CA GLN A 65 -1.57 -8.67 -2.10
C GLN A 65 -2.43 -7.40 -2.12
N SER A 66 -3.12 -7.12 -1.01
CA SER A 66 -3.92 -5.89 -0.85
C SER A 66 -3.03 -4.65 -0.98
N TYR A 67 -1.88 -4.66 -0.30
CA TYR A 67 -0.90 -3.58 -0.37
C TYR A 67 -0.39 -3.34 -1.80
N LYS A 68 -0.01 -4.39 -2.54
CA LYS A 68 0.42 -4.29 -3.94
C LYS A 68 -0.69 -3.72 -4.84
N GLN A 69 -1.93 -4.20 -4.66
CA GLN A 69 -3.06 -3.74 -5.45
C GLN A 69 -3.29 -2.23 -5.26
N HIS A 70 -3.31 -1.79 -4.01
CA HIS A 70 -3.49 -0.38 -3.68
C HIS A 70 -2.28 0.48 -4.07
N LEU A 71 -1.05 -0.02 -3.93
CA LEU A 71 0.16 0.64 -4.41
C LEU A 71 0.09 0.90 -5.92
N ASN A 72 -0.33 -0.09 -6.71
CA ASN A 72 -0.50 0.06 -8.15
C ASN A 72 -1.63 1.04 -8.52
N GLN A 73 -2.64 1.18 -7.67
CA GLN A 73 -3.79 2.05 -7.92
C GLN A 73 -3.54 3.51 -7.52
N TYR A 74 -2.83 3.73 -6.42
CA TYR A 74 -2.72 5.03 -5.76
C TYR A 74 -1.29 5.59 -5.77
N GLY A 75 -0.28 4.77 -6.08
CA GLY A 75 1.12 5.19 -6.24
C GLY A 75 1.81 5.59 -4.93
N TYR A 76 2.83 6.44 -5.06
CA TYR A 76 3.72 6.86 -3.98
C TYR A 76 3.03 7.51 -2.77
N PRO A 77 1.94 8.29 -2.91
CA PRO A 77 1.24 8.80 -1.73
C PRO A 77 0.68 7.69 -0.85
N TYR A 78 0.13 6.63 -1.46
CA TYR A 78 -0.34 5.46 -0.72
C TYR A 78 0.82 4.74 -0.04
N PHE A 79 1.95 4.56 -0.74
CA PHE A 79 3.18 4.02 -0.15
C PHE A 79 3.54 4.80 1.12
N LYS A 80 3.78 6.11 1.01
CA LYS A 80 4.24 6.93 2.14
C LYS A 80 3.29 6.90 3.34
N GLU A 81 1.98 6.89 3.10
CA GLU A 81 0.97 6.95 4.16
C GLU A 81 0.71 5.57 4.80
N THR A 82 0.77 4.48 4.04
CA THR A 82 0.26 3.17 4.49
C THR A 82 1.34 2.13 4.76
N THR A 83 2.54 2.28 4.20
CA THR A 83 3.66 1.34 4.45
C THR A 83 4.00 1.16 5.93
N PRO A 84 3.97 2.19 6.80
CA PRO A 84 4.20 2.00 8.23
C PRO A 84 3.20 1.04 8.89
N PHE A 85 1.92 1.11 8.51
CA PHE A 85 0.88 0.22 9.02
C PHE A 85 1.06 -1.21 8.50
N VAL A 86 1.41 -1.36 7.22
CA VAL A 86 1.70 -2.66 6.62
C VAL A 86 2.89 -3.33 7.31
N LEU A 87 3.96 -2.57 7.61
CA LEU A 87 5.12 -3.06 8.36
C LEU A 87 4.72 -3.50 9.76
N GLN A 88 3.91 -2.72 10.48
CA GLN A 88 3.43 -3.08 11.81
C GLN A 88 2.59 -4.35 11.80
N GLN A 89 1.68 -4.51 10.84
CA GLN A 89 0.86 -5.72 10.75
C GLN A 89 1.74 -6.94 10.42
N LEU A 90 2.64 -6.85 9.43
CA LEU A 90 3.55 -7.94 9.08
C LEU A 90 4.47 -8.31 10.24
N GLN A 91 4.93 -7.33 11.02
CA GLN A 91 5.72 -7.56 12.23
C GLN A 91 4.89 -8.31 13.29
N ALA A 92 3.65 -7.91 13.52
CA ALA A 92 2.76 -8.60 14.43
C ALA A 92 2.50 -10.06 14.00
N GLU A 93 2.31 -10.32 12.70
CA GLU A 93 2.21 -11.67 12.16
C GLU A 93 3.49 -12.50 12.43
N ALA A 94 4.67 -11.90 12.20
CA ALA A 94 5.95 -12.56 12.43
C ALA A 94 6.20 -12.86 13.93
N ASP A 95 5.80 -11.95 14.80
CA ASP A 95 5.96 -12.07 16.26
C ASP A 95 4.96 -13.05 16.88
N SER A 96 3.84 -13.33 16.19
CA SER A 96 2.88 -14.35 16.63
C SER A 96 3.43 -15.79 16.51
N LEU A 97 4.46 -16.01 15.69
CA LEU A 97 5.05 -17.34 15.53
C LEU A 97 5.80 -17.77 16.78
N VAL A 98 5.34 -18.86 17.41
CA VAL A 98 6.05 -19.50 18.52
C VAL A 98 7.27 -20.23 17.96
N THR A 99 8.47 -19.71 18.22
CA THR A 99 9.74 -20.23 17.64
C THR A 99 10.52 -21.17 18.54
N GLU A 100 10.14 -21.29 19.81
CA GLU A 100 10.88 -22.04 20.83
C GLU A 100 10.93 -23.56 20.56
N GLN A 101 9.97 -24.12 19.82
CA GLN A 101 9.88 -25.58 19.61
C GLN A 101 9.96 -26.03 18.14
N ALA A 102 9.96 -25.13 17.15
CA ALA A 102 9.82 -25.50 15.74
C ALA A 102 10.80 -24.77 14.82
N ARG A 103 11.77 -25.51 14.27
CA ARG A 103 12.77 -25.02 13.29
C ARG A 103 12.11 -24.38 12.06
N GLU A 104 10.95 -24.88 11.66
CA GLU A 104 10.18 -24.35 10.54
C GLU A 104 9.57 -22.98 10.86
N ASN A 105 9.09 -22.77 12.09
CA ASN A 105 8.59 -21.48 12.57
C ASN A 105 9.72 -20.44 12.61
N GLN A 106 10.92 -20.84 13.03
CA GLN A 106 12.09 -19.96 13.00
C GLN A 106 12.49 -19.55 11.58
N LYS A 107 12.45 -20.51 10.64
CA LYS A 107 12.70 -20.22 9.21
C LYS A 107 11.63 -19.29 8.64
N ALA A 108 10.36 -19.53 8.97
CA ALA A 108 9.24 -18.71 8.55
C ALA A 108 9.36 -17.27 9.07
N GLN A 109 9.59 -17.12 10.37
CA GLN A 109 9.81 -15.82 11.01
C GLN A 109 10.98 -15.07 10.37
N THR A 110 12.11 -15.74 10.10
CA THR A 110 13.26 -15.11 9.43
C THR A 110 12.89 -14.56 8.05
N LEU A 111 12.11 -15.29 7.25
CA LEU A 111 11.67 -14.85 5.92
C LEU A 111 10.70 -13.66 5.99
N LEU A 112 9.83 -13.63 7.01
CA LEU A 112 8.94 -12.49 7.26
C LEU A 112 9.74 -11.24 7.63
N LEU A 113 10.67 -11.38 8.60
CA LEU A 113 11.52 -10.28 9.06
C LEU A 113 12.43 -9.71 7.97
N ASP A 114 13.01 -10.55 7.10
CA ASP A 114 13.84 -10.08 5.99
C ASP A 114 13.03 -9.24 4.98
N ASN A 115 11.78 -9.64 4.71
CA ASN A 115 10.88 -8.85 3.88
C ASN A 115 10.51 -7.51 4.56
N ILE A 116 10.19 -7.52 5.85
CA ILE A 116 9.89 -6.32 6.64
C ILE A 116 11.08 -5.36 6.60
N ALA A 117 12.30 -5.85 6.84
CA ALA A 117 13.51 -5.05 6.80
C ALA A 117 13.73 -4.41 5.41
N GLN A 118 13.49 -5.15 4.33
CA GLN A 118 13.64 -4.61 2.98
C GLN A 118 12.56 -3.56 2.65
N LEU A 119 11.31 -3.75 3.08
CA LEU A 119 10.26 -2.75 2.95
C LEU A 119 10.55 -1.48 3.76
N GLN A 120 11.13 -1.62 4.94
CA GLN A 120 11.57 -0.50 5.77
C GLN A 120 12.70 0.29 5.10
N ARG A 121 13.68 -0.38 4.48
CA ARG A 121 14.73 0.29 3.70
C ARG A 121 14.18 1.16 2.58
N PHE A 122 13.12 0.72 1.90
CA PHE A 122 12.47 1.54 0.87
C PHE A 122 11.80 2.79 1.44
N MET A 123 11.36 2.79 2.71
CA MET A 123 10.84 4.00 3.36
C MET A 123 11.94 4.97 3.78
N GLU A 124 13.10 4.45 4.20
CA GLU A 124 14.23 5.24 4.68
C GLU A 124 15.05 5.85 3.53
N GLN A 125 14.89 5.32 2.31
CA GLN A 125 15.60 5.79 1.13
C GLN A 125 15.18 7.22 0.73
N GLU A 126 16.18 8.06 0.44
CA GLU A 126 15.93 9.41 -0.06
C GLU A 126 15.26 9.37 -1.45
N VAL A 127 14.10 10.02 -1.55
CA VAL A 127 13.26 9.94 -2.75
C VAL A 127 13.63 11.01 -3.76
N THR A 128 14.49 10.63 -4.70
CA THR A 128 14.87 11.46 -5.85
C THR A 128 13.94 11.26 -7.05
N ASP A 129 13.46 10.03 -7.27
CA ASP A 129 12.45 9.67 -8.27
C ASP A 129 11.39 8.75 -7.62
N SER A 130 10.23 9.33 -7.32
CA SER A 130 9.14 8.60 -6.67
C SER A 130 8.60 7.46 -7.53
N LYS A 131 8.66 7.59 -8.85
CA LYS A 131 8.11 6.61 -9.80
C LYS A 131 9.02 5.39 -9.91
N LYS A 132 10.34 5.62 -9.88
CA LYS A 132 11.33 4.55 -9.76
C LYS A 132 11.15 3.78 -8.47
N LEU A 133 11.01 4.47 -7.34
CA LEU A 133 10.78 3.84 -6.03
C LEU A 133 9.48 3.02 -6.01
N GLU A 134 8.37 3.54 -6.54
CA GLU A 134 7.11 2.80 -6.69
C GLU A 134 7.30 1.47 -7.43
N LEU A 135 8.05 1.48 -8.54
CA LEU A 135 8.34 0.29 -9.33
C LEU A 135 9.22 -0.70 -8.57
N GLU A 136 10.25 -0.22 -7.88
CA GLU A 136 11.14 -1.07 -7.07
C GLU A 136 10.38 -1.76 -5.94
N VAL A 137 9.54 -1.03 -5.22
CA VAL A 137 8.68 -1.57 -4.16
C VAL A 137 7.67 -2.57 -4.73
N SER A 138 6.98 -2.23 -5.82
CA SER A 138 5.99 -3.12 -6.43
C SER A 138 6.64 -4.42 -6.95
N ASN A 139 7.84 -4.32 -7.52
CA ASN A 139 8.62 -5.48 -7.97
C ASN A 139 9.08 -6.35 -6.79
N HIS A 140 9.56 -5.75 -5.71
CA HIS A 140 9.94 -6.46 -4.49
C HIS A 140 8.74 -7.21 -3.90
N VAL A 141 7.63 -6.51 -3.66
CA VAL A 141 6.40 -7.12 -3.13
C VAL A 141 5.91 -8.25 -4.04
N ASN A 142 5.99 -8.08 -5.36
CA ASN A 142 5.61 -9.14 -6.30
C ASN A 142 6.51 -10.38 -6.18
N LYS A 143 7.82 -10.22 -6.05
CA LYS A 143 8.75 -11.33 -5.83
C LYS A 143 8.42 -12.07 -4.54
N ILE A 144 8.15 -11.34 -3.47
CA ILE A 144 7.81 -11.94 -2.17
C ILE A 144 6.49 -12.71 -2.25
N ILE A 145 5.44 -12.16 -2.87
CA ILE A 145 4.17 -12.86 -3.08
C ILE A 145 4.39 -14.19 -3.83
N ILE A 146 5.25 -14.20 -4.87
CA ILE A 146 5.56 -15.42 -5.62
C ILE A 146 6.28 -16.43 -4.73
N THR A 147 7.32 -16.00 -4.01
CA THR A 147 8.10 -16.86 -3.11
C THR A 147 7.20 -17.46 -2.02
N TRP A 148 6.36 -16.65 -1.39
CA TRP A 148 5.48 -17.12 -0.31
C TRP A 148 4.37 -18.04 -0.81
N ARG A 149 3.80 -17.80 -1.99
CA ARG A 149 2.88 -18.78 -2.63
C ARG A 149 3.55 -20.13 -2.85
N LYS A 150 4.84 -20.13 -3.22
CA LYS A 150 5.60 -21.37 -3.39
C LYS A 150 5.82 -22.05 -2.03
N LEU A 151 6.21 -21.30 -1.01
CA LEU A 151 6.41 -21.84 0.35
C LEU A 151 5.11 -22.41 0.94
N ILE A 152 3.98 -21.71 0.83
CA ILE A 152 2.66 -22.20 1.26
C ILE A 152 2.36 -23.55 0.62
N LYS A 153 2.62 -23.71 -0.69
CA LYS A 153 2.45 -25.01 -1.38
C LYS A 153 3.43 -26.08 -0.92
N GLU A 154 4.65 -25.71 -0.54
CA GLU A 154 5.63 -26.67 -0.01
C GLU A 154 5.20 -27.16 1.38
N PHE A 155 4.78 -26.24 2.26
CA PHE A 155 4.30 -26.57 3.60
C PHE A 155 2.94 -27.27 3.60
N SER A 156 2.04 -27.01 2.62
CA SER A 156 0.74 -27.70 2.54
C SER A 156 0.82 -29.13 2.02
N ASN A 157 1.96 -29.53 1.42
CA ASN A 157 2.17 -30.85 0.83
C ASN A 157 3.07 -31.75 1.69
N GLN A 158 3.48 -31.27 2.87
CA GLN A 158 4.18 -32.03 3.90
C GLN A 158 3.19 -32.59 4.92
#